data_AF-A0A165QXH9-F1
#
_entry.id   AF-A0A165QXH9-F1
#
_cell.length_a   1.000
_cell.length_b   1.000
_cell.length_c   1.000
_cell.angle_alpha   90.00
_cell.angle_beta   90.00
_cell.angle_gamma   90.00
#
_symmetry.space_group_name_H-M   'P 1'
#
loop_
_entity.id
_entity.type
_entity.pdbx_description
1 polymer ?
#
loop_
_entity_poly.entity_id
_entity_poly.type
_entity_poly.pdbx_seq_one_letter_code
_entity_poly.pdbx_strand_id
1 'polypeptide(L)'
;MIKSLGAVLFGLGLLVAATGHNAMAQDTAGKNAAQGVFEACEPEIKSHCKEVTPGEGRIFACMYAYEDKLSKQCSTAIDDFADALDFFFANARQALAICAPDIEAQCSETEVGGGRVLTCLSEKQDKVGAECKEVIEVFSEKFGLKDEDS
;
A
#
# COMPACT_ATOMS: atom_id res chain seq x y z
N MET A 1 1.54 -7.71 66.93
CA MET A 1 0.82 -6.79 67.84
C MET A 1 1.54 -5.44 67.85
N ILE A 2 0.79 -4.33 67.95
CA ILE A 2 1.18 -2.89 68.08
C ILE A 2 1.37 -2.19 66.70
N LYS A 3 0.31 -1.61 66.09
CA LYS A 3 -0.29 -0.24 66.20
C LYS A 3 0.65 0.87 65.68
N SER A 4 0.47 1.39 64.45
CA SER A 4 -0.48 2.42 63.97
C SER A 4 0.03 3.88 64.09
N LEU A 5 -0.33 4.66 63.07
CA LEU A 5 -0.41 6.14 62.92
C LEU A 5 0.73 6.89 62.21
N GLY A 6 0.33 7.65 61.17
CA GLY A 6 1.02 8.85 60.72
C GLY A 6 0.87 9.11 59.22
N ALA A 7 -0.17 9.85 58.83
CA ALA A 7 -0.46 10.21 57.45
C ALA A 7 0.21 11.52 57.01
N VAL A 8 0.30 11.68 55.67
CA VAL A 8 0.45 12.91 54.86
C VAL A 8 1.81 13.63 54.92
N LEU A 9 2.55 13.51 53.81
CA LEU A 9 3.49 14.55 53.36
C LEU A 9 3.20 14.90 51.91
N PHE A 10 3.01 16.20 51.69
CA PHE A 10 2.88 16.89 50.41
C PHE A 10 4.08 16.55 49.51
N GLY A 11 3.84 15.77 48.46
CA GLY A 11 4.82 15.52 47.40
C GLY A 11 4.70 16.59 46.32
N LEU A 12 5.82 17.24 46.00
CA LEU A 12 5.99 18.12 44.83
C LEU A 12 5.43 17.43 43.58
N GLY A 13 4.46 18.07 42.93
CA GLY A 13 3.96 17.65 41.64
C GLY A 13 5.05 17.78 40.57
N LEU A 14 5.57 16.64 40.10
CA LEU A 14 6.26 16.54 38.83
C LEU A 14 5.20 16.69 37.72
N LEU A 15 5.16 17.86 37.07
CA LEU A 15 4.45 18.04 35.81
C LEU A 15 5.29 17.38 34.70
N VAL A 16 5.02 16.11 34.40
CA VAL A 16 5.50 15.47 33.17
C VAL A 16 4.53 15.86 32.06
N ALA A 17 4.88 16.90 31.30
CA ALA A 17 4.21 17.19 30.04
C ALA A 17 4.68 16.17 28.99
N ALA A 18 4.02 15.01 28.96
CA ALA A 18 4.14 14.08 27.85
C ALA A 18 3.35 14.65 26.67
N THR A 19 3.98 15.48 25.83
CA THR A 19 3.49 15.69 24.48
C THR A 19 3.79 14.42 23.69
N GLY A 20 2.86 13.47 23.73
CA GLY A 20 2.86 12.32 22.83
C GLY A 20 2.76 12.84 21.40
N HIS A 21 3.85 12.75 20.65
CA HIS A 21 3.78 12.79 19.21
C HIS A 21 3.12 11.47 18.82
N ASN A 22 1.85 11.52 18.43
CA ASN A 22 1.22 10.38 17.78
C ASN A 22 2.03 10.09 16.53
N ALA A 23 2.83 9.02 16.57
CA ALA A 23 3.33 8.40 15.36
C ALA A 23 2.09 7.98 14.57
N MET A 24 1.88 8.61 13.41
CA MET A 24 0.94 8.10 12.42
C MET A 24 1.52 6.77 11.94
N ALA A 25 1.14 5.67 12.60
CA ALA A 25 1.16 4.38 11.94
C ALA A 25 0.08 4.48 10.86
N GLN A 26 0.50 4.70 9.61
CA GLN A 26 -0.41 4.53 8.49
C GLN A 26 -0.70 3.04 8.41
N ASP A 27 -1.93 2.68 8.79
CA ASP A 27 -2.54 1.42 8.48
C ASP A 27 -2.57 1.31 6.93
N THR A 28 -1.59 0.60 6.37
CA THR A 28 -1.50 0.26 4.94
C THR A 28 -1.90 -1.19 4.72
N ALA A 29 -2.90 -1.68 5.44
CA ALA A 29 -3.48 -2.96 5.13
C ALA A 29 -4.08 -2.94 3.70
N GLY A 30 -3.57 -3.80 2.82
CA GLY A 30 -4.11 -4.04 1.47
C GLY A 30 -4.00 -2.92 0.42
N LYS A 31 -3.01 -2.02 0.51
CA LYS A 31 -2.85 -0.94 -0.49
C LYS A 31 -2.00 -1.39 -1.67
N ASN A 32 -2.62 -1.59 -2.82
CA ASN A 32 -1.87 -1.80 -4.05
C ASN A 32 -0.96 -0.59 -4.36
N ALA A 33 0.19 -0.83 -4.99
CA ALA A 33 1.22 0.19 -5.22
C ALA A 33 0.68 1.49 -5.87
N ALA A 34 -0.32 1.40 -6.75
CA ALA A 34 -0.94 2.58 -7.36
C ALA A 34 -1.75 3.41 -6.35
N GLN A 35 -2.46 2.76 -5.43
CA GLN A 35 -3.20 3.41 -4.35
C GLN A 35 -2.26 4.14 -3.39
N GLY A 36 -1.09 3.55 -3.09
CA GLY A 36 -0.05 4.20 -2.30
C GLY A 36 0.37 5.57 -2.84
N VAL A 37 0.47 5.72 -4.17
CA VAL A 37 0.76 7.00 -4.80
C VAL A 37 -0.35 8.02 -4.58
N PHE A 38 -1.62 7.65 -4.79
CA PHE A 38 -2.73 8.59 -4.64
C PHE A 38 -2.88 9.11 -3.20
N GLU A 39 -2.55 8.29 -2.20
CA GLU A 39 -2.56 8.71 -0.80
C GLU A 39 -1.37 9.61 -0.46
N ALA A 40 -0.16 9.22 -0.88
CA ALA A 40 1.05 10.00 -0.64
C ALA A 40 1.03 11.36 -1.36
N CYS A 41 0.35 11.44 -2.50
CA CYS A 41 0.20 12.63 -3.33
C CYS A 41 -1.15 13.34 -3.16
N GLU A 42 -1.96 12.96 -2.16
CA GLU A 42 -3.29 13.55 -1.96
C GLU A 42 -3.26 15.10 -1.86
N PRO A 43 -2.30 15.72 -1.14
CA PRO A 43 -2.19 17.18 -1.10
C PRO A 43 -1.98 17.80 -2.48
N GLU A 44 -1.07 17.23 -3.28
CA GLU A 44 -0.71 17.69 -4.62
C GLU A 44 -1.86 17.48 -5.61
N ILE A 45 -2.58 16.36 -5.51
CA ILE A 45 -3.75 16.08 -6.34
C ILE A 45 -4.83 17.13 -6.07
N LYS A 46 -5.08 17.47 -4.80
CA LYS A 46 -6.06 18.49 -4.41
C LYS A 46 -5.65 19.90 -4.81
N SER A 47 -4.37 20.24 -4.73
CA SER A 47 -3.88 21.59 -5.06
C SER A 47 -3.71 21.82 -6.56
N HIS A 48 -3.22 20.83 -7.30
CA HIS A 48 -2.79 20.98 -8.69
C HIS A 48 -3.68 20.25 -9.70
N CYS A 49 -4.33 19.15 -9.30
CA CYS A 49 -5.03 18.24 -10.23
C CYS A 49 -6.54 18.08 -9.97
N LYS A 50 -7.16 18.94 -9.15
CA LYS A 50 -8.58 18.80 -8.73
C LYS A 50 -9.61 18.75 -9.87
N GLU A 51 -9.32 19.37 -11.01
CA GLU A 51 -10.20 19.40 -12.18
C GLU A 51 -9.96 18.23 -13.15
N VAL A 52 -8.95 17.41 -12.87
CA VAL A 52 -8.57 16.29 -13.72
C VAL A 52 -9.49 15.10 -13.43
N THR A 53 -10.18 14.61 -14.45
CA THR A 53 -10.96 13.39 -14.35
C THR A 53 -10.04 12.19 -14.08
N PRO A 54 -10.28 11.37 -13.05
CA PRO A 54 -9.47 10.17 -12.79
C PRO A 54 -9.51 9.13 -13.92
N GLY A 55 -8.55 8.21 -13.93
CA GLY A 55 -8.44 7.13 -14.93
C GLY A 55 -7.46 7.44 -16.07
N GLU A 56 -7.08 6.40 -16.82
CA GLU A 56 -6.25 6.47 -18.03
C GLU A 56 -4.93 7.24 -17.83
N GLY A 57 -4.38 7.21 -16.61
CA GLY A 57 -3.14 7.91 -16.26
C GLY A 57 -3.25 9.44 -16.20
N ARG A 58 -4.44 10.04 -16.33
CA ARG A 58 -4.60 11.51 -16.40
C ARG A 58 -4.08 12.24 -15.15
N ILE A 59 -4.31 11.69 -13.97
CA ILE A 59 -3.80 12.28 -12.71
C ILE A 59 -2.28 12.24 -12.67
N PHE A 60 -1.67 11.11 -13.09
CA PHE A 60 -0.21 11.01 -13.22
C PHE A 60 0.35 11.99 -14.23
N ALA A 61 -0.29 12.16 -15.38
CA ALA A 61 0.11 13.17 -16.37
C ALA A 61 0.03 14.60 -15.80
N CYS A 62 -0.97 14.89 -14.97
CA CYS A 62 -1.04 16.15 -14.26
C CYS A 62 0.11 16.31 -13.25
N MET A 63 0.38 15.31 -12.40
CA MET A 63 1.49 15.37 -11.45
C MET A 63 2.84 15.53 -12.15
N TYR A 64 3.04 14.89 -13.31
CA TYR A 64 4.22 15.07 -14.15
C TYR A 64 4.37 16.54 -14.64
N ALA A 65 3.27 17.20 -15.01
CA ALA A 65 3.30 18.61 -15.38
C ALA A 65 3.62 19.56 -14.21
N TYR A 66 3.48 19.10 -12.98
CA TYR A 66 3.77 19.82 -11.74
C TYR A 66 4.90 19.13 -10.93
N GLU A 67 5.81 18.41 -11.58
CA GLU A 67 6.84 17.60 -10.91
C GLU A 67 7.71 18.42 -9.95
N ASP A 68 7.94 19.70 -10.25
CA ASP A 68 8.70 20.63 -9.42
C ASP A 68 7.93 21.13 -8.18
N LYS A 69 6.64 20.79 -8.07
CA LYS A 69 5.74 21.13 -6.96
C LYS A 69 5.39 19.93 -6.09
N LEU A 70 5.89 18.73 -6.38
CA LEU A 70 5.61 17.55 -5.59
C LEU A 70 6.39 17.57 -4.28
N SER A 71 5.75 17.19 -3.17
CA SER A 71 6.45 16.93 -1.92
C SER A 71 7.41 15.75 -2.05
N LYS A 72 8.39 15.67 -1.14
CA LYS A 72 9.31 14.53 -1.11
C LYS A 72 8.56 13.21 -0.93
N GLN A 73 7.53 13.20 -0.09
CA GLN A 73 6.68 12.04 0.15
C GLN A 73 6.00 11.57 -1.14
N CYS A 74 5.34 12.48 -1.86
CA CYS A 74 4.72 12.16 -3.14
C CYS A 74 5.74 11.68 -4.18
N SER A 75 6.88 12.36 -4.33
CA SER A 75 7.92 11.94 -5.28
C SER A 75 8.47 10.55 -4.97
N THR A 76 8.69 10.22 -3.70
CA THR A 76 9.17 8.89 -3.30
C THR A 76 8.13 7.81 -3.59
N ALA A 77 6.85 8.06 -3.34
CA ALA A 77 5.81 7.11 -3.71
C ALA A 77 5.73 6.88 -5.24
N ILE A 78 5.93 7.93 -6.03
CA ILE A 78 6.01 7.82 -7.50
C ILE A 78 7.22 6.98 -7.92
N ASP A 79 8.38 7.19 -7.30
CA ASP A 79 9.60 6.40 -7.55
C ASP A 79 9.37 4.91 -7.20
N ASP A 80 8.80 4.61 -6.03
CA ASP A 80 8.49 3.25 -5.59
C ASP A 80 7.50 2.56 -6.56
N PHE A 81 6.53 3.31 -7.07
CA PHE A 81 5.59 2.82 -8.08
C PHE A 81 6.27 2.58 -9.43
N ALA A 82 7.20 3.43 -9.84
CA ALA A 82 8.00 3.22 -11.05
C ALA A 82 8.83 1.93 -10.96
N ASP A 83 9.47 1.68 -9.81
CA ASP A 83 10.20 0.43 -9.55
C ASP A 83 9.28 -0.81 -9.59
N ALA A 84 8.02 -0.69 -9.16
CA ALA A 84 7.02 -1.74 -9.29
C ALA A 84 6.59 -1.99 -10.74
N LEU A 85 6.41 -0.92 -11.53
CA LEU A 85 6.10 -1.02 -12.95
C LEU A 85 7.23 -1.68 -13.74
N ASP A 86 8.49 -1.31 -13.46
CA ASP A 86 9.66 -1.92 -14.11
C ASP A 86 9.73 -3.42 -13.85
N PHE A 87 9.51 -3.83 -12.58
CA PHE A 87 9.39 -5.25 -12.24
C PHE A 87 8.26 -5.92 -13.03
N PHE A 88 7.08 -5.31 -13.12
CA PHE A 88 5.97 -5.87 -13.87
C PHE A 88 6.28 -6.04 -15.35
N PHE A 89 6.85 -5.03 -16.01
CA PHE A 89 7.20 -5.14 -17.41
C PHE A 89 8.25 -6.22 -17.68
N ALA A 90 9.19 -6.42 -16.76
CA ALA A 90 10.18 -7.48 -16.86
C ALA A 90 9.59 -8.89 -16.67
N ASN A 91 8.56 -9.05 -15.84
CA ASN A 91 8.12 -10.37 -15.36
C ASN A 91 6.70 -10.78 -15.80
N ALA A 92 5.84 -9.85 -16.25
CA ALA A 92 4.43 -10.11 -16.50
C ALA A 92 4.17 -11.19 -17.54
N ARG A 93 4.98 -11.25 -18.61
CA ARG A 93 4.82 -12.28 -19.65
C ARG A 93 5.05 -13.69 -19.09
N GLN A 94 6.09 -13.85 -18.28
CA GLN A 94 6.41 -15.13 -17.67
C GLN A 94 5.35 -15.50 -16.62
N ALA A 95 4.98 -14.55 -15.78
CA ALA A 95 3.91 -14.72 -14.80
C ALA A 95 2.60 -15.19 -15.44
N LEU A 96 2.19 -14.56 -16.54
CA LEU A 96 1.00 -14.96 -17.31
C LEU A 96 1.15 -16.36 -17.91
N ALA A 97 2.31 -16.71 -18.45
CA ALA A 97 2.53 -18.04 -19.02
C ALA A 97 2.41 -19.14 -17.96
N ILE A 98 2.93 -18.90 -16.75
CA ILE A 98 2.85 -19.83 -15.62
C ILE A 98 1.41 -19.92 -15.11
N CYS A 99 0.75 -18.78 -14.90
CA CYS A 99 -0.58 -18.73 -14.31
C CYS A 99 -1.74 -18.92 -15.30
N ALA A 100 -1.51 -18.99 -16.61
CA ALA A 100 -2.58 -19.07 -17.60
C ALA A 100 -3.62 -20.19 -17.33
N PRO A 101 -3.21 -21.44 -17.00
CA PRO A 101 -4.17 -22.51 -16.70
C PRO A 101 -5.03 -22.20 -15.48
N ASP A 102 -4.42 -21.61 -14.44
CA ASP A 102 -5.11 -21.22 -13.21
C ASP A 102 -6.04 -20.02 -13.45
N ILE A 103 -5.64 -19.05 -14.27
CA ILE A 103 -6.48 -17.91 -14.67
C ILE A 103 -7.71 -18.41 -15.41
N GLU A 104 -7.56 -19.33 -16.36
CA GLU A 104 -8.69 -19.88 -17.12
C GLU A 104 -9.65 -20.66 -16.22
N ALA A 105 -9.11 -21.53 -15.36
CA ALA A 105 -9.90 -22.39 -14.48
C ALA A 105 -10.58 -21.62 -13.35
N GLN A 106 -9.92 -20.59 -12.79
CA GLN A 106 -10.34 -19.95 -11.55
C GLN A 106 -10.87 -18.53 -11.75
N CYS A 107 -10.45 -17.80 -12.79
CA CYS A 107 -10.64 -16.35 -12.92
C CYS A 107 -11.10 -15.91 -14.32
N SER A 108 -11.69 -16.80 -15.13
CA SER A 108 -12.10 -16.50 -16.51
C SER A 108 -13.22 -15.46 -16.64
N GLU A 109 -14.02 -15.25 -15.59
CA GLU A 109 -15.05 -14.20 -15.53
C GLU A 109 -14.50 -12.86 -15.01
N THR A 110 -13.24 -12.81 -14.58
CA THR A 110 -12.63 -11.61 -14.02
C THR A 110 -12.24 -10.64 -15.12
N GLU A 111 -12.78 -9.42 -15.05
CA GLU A 111 -12.42 -8.35 -15.98
C GLU A 111 -10.94 -7.97 -15.85
N VAL A 112 -10.23 -7.90 -16.97
CA VAL A 112 -8.80 -7.55 -17.02
C VAL A 112 -8.55 -6.09 -16.63
N GLY A 113 -7.37 -5.80 -16.07
CA GLY A 113 -6.98 -4.46 -15.61
C GLY A 113 -7.19 -4.22 -14.12
N GLY A 114 -6.56 -3.16 -13.60
CA GLY A 114 -6.68 -2.74 -12.20
C GLY A 114 -6.22 -3.79 -11.17
N GLY A 115 -5.41 -4.78 -11.57
CA GLY A 115 -4.94 -5.84 -10.67
C GLY A 115 -5.97 -6.93 -10.34
N ARG A 116 -7.21 -6.87 -10.87
CA ARG A 116 -8.31 -7.78 -10.48
C ARG A 116 -8.02 -9.26 -10.67
N VAL A 117 -7.32 -9.63 -11.74
CA VAL A 117 -6.94 -11.04 -11.98
C VAL A 117 -5.96 -11.52 -10.92
N LEU A 118 -4.99 -10.69 -10.52
CA LEU A 118 -4.05 -11.02 -9.46
C LEU A 118 -4.75 -11.15 -8.10
N THR A 119 -5.72 -10.27 -7.81
CA THR A 119 -6.58 -10.40 -6.62
C THR A 119 -7.37 -11.71 -6.64
N CYS A 120 -8.03 -12.03 -7.75
CA CYS A 120 -8.78 -13.29 -7.89
C CYS A 120 -7.90 -14.53 -7.67
N LEU A 121 -6.70 -14.54 -8.24
CA LEU A 121 -5.73 -15.61 -8.04
C LEU A 121 -5.28 -15.70 -6.57
N SER A 122 -5.03 -14.55 -5.92
CA SER A 122 -4.63 -14.49 -4.51
C SER A 122 -5.71 -15.00 -3.56
N GLU A 123 -6.98 -14.68 -3.82
CA GLU A 123 -8.12 -15.19 -3.03
C GLU A 123 -8.35 -16.69 -3.21
N LYS A 124 -7.82 -17.28 -4.29
CA LYS A 124 -7.99 -18.70 -4.66
C LYS A 124 -6.68 -19.48 -4.58
N GLN A 125 -5.74 -19.05 -3.73
CA GLN A 125 -4.42 -19.68 -3.59
C GLN A 125 -4.46 -21.18 -3.25
N ASP A 126 -5.55 -21.69 -2.68
CA ASP A 126 -5.79 -23.11 -2.40
C ASP A 126 -6.20 -23.92 -3.66
N LYS A 127 -6.56 -23.23 -4.75
CA LYS A 127 -7.07 -23.79 -6.01
C LYS A 127 -6.17 -23.55 -7.22
N VAL A 128 -5.03 -22.90 -7.03
CA VAL A 128 -4.03 -22.65 -8.07
C VAL A 128 -2.86 -23.61 -7.96
N GLY A 129 -2.17 -23.86 -9.06
CA GLY A 129 -0.94 -24.66 -9.06
C GLY A 129 0.19 -24.03 -8.24
N ALA A 130 1.12 -24.86 -7.75
CA ALA A 130 2.23 -24.41 -6.92
C ALA A 130 3.09 -23.33 -7.62
N GLU A 131 3.36 -23.49 -8.92
CA GLU A 131 4.13 -22.53 -9.71
C GLU A 131 3.43 -21.17 -9.82
N CYS A 132 2.11 -21.15 -10.03
CA CYS A 132 1.37 -19.89 -10.04
C CYS A 132 1.28 -19.27 -8.64
N LYS A 133 1.23 -20.09 -7.58
CA LYS A 133 1.27 -19.60 -6.20
C LYS A 133 2.56 -18.83 -5.89
N GLU A 134 3.71 -19.31 -6.34
CA GLU A 134 4.99 -18.60 -6.21
C GLU A 134 4.95 -17.25 -6.96
N VAL A 135 4.38 -17.23 -8.16
CA VAL A 135 4.19 -15.99 -8.93
C VAL A 135 3.28 -15.00 -8.18
N ILE A 136 2.15 -15.46 -7.64
CA ILE A 136 1.22 -14.64 -6.86
C ILE A 136 1.93 -14.03 -5.66
N GLU A 137 2.75 -14.81 -4.95
CA GLU A 137 3.52 -14.37 -3.80
C GLU A 137 4.48 -13.23 -4.16
N VAL A 138 5.34 -13.44 -5.15
CA VAL A 138 6.32 -12.43 -5.60
C VAL A 138 5.61 -11.15 -6.08
N PHE A 139 4.55 -11.28 -6.87
CA PHE A 139 3.80 -10.11 -7.35
C PHE A 139 3.05 -9.41 -6.21
N SER A 140 2.49 -10.15 -5.26
CA SER A 140 1.78 -9.56 -4.13
C SER A 140 2.72 -8.77 -3.22
N GLU A 141 3.94 -9.26 -2.99
CA GLU A 141 4.97 -8.52 -2.25
C GLU A 141 5.36 -7.23 -2.97
N LYS A 142 5.69 -7.32 -4.26
CA LYS A 142 6.15 -6.14 -5.02
C LYS A 142 5.06 -5.07 -5.20
N PHE A 143 3.80 -5.48 -5.25
CA PHE A 143 2.66 -4.58 -5.41
C PHE A 143 1.95 -4.21 -4.10
N GLY A 144 2.47 -4.62 -2.94
CA GLY A 144 1.90 -4.27 -1.64
C GLY A 144 0.51 -4.87 -1.38
N LEU A 145 0.22 -6.04 -1.95
CA LEU A 145 -1.05 -6.76 -1.74
C LEU A 145 -1.05 -7.66 -0.50
N LYS A 146 0.12 -7.86 0.12
CA LYS A 146 0.26 -8.57 1.39
C LYS A 146 0.46 -7.54 2.51
N ASP A 147 -0.32 -7.68 3.58
CA ASP A 147 -0.07 -6.98 4.82
C ASP A 147 1.29 -7.42 5.38
N GLU A 148 2.04 -6.51 6.01
CA GLU A 148 3.35 -6.78 6.63
C GLU A 148 3.29 -7.75 7.85
N ASP A 149 2.15 -8.40 8.11
CA ASP A 149 1.92 -9.29 9.27
C ASP A 149 1.06 -10.53 8.91
N SER A 150 1.52 -11.41 8.01
CA SER A 150 0.98 -12.78 7.87
C SER A 150 2.06 -13.83 7.58
#